data_AF-A0AAN6FYM9-F1
#
_entry.id   AF-A0AAN6FYM9-F1
#
_cell.length_a   1.000
_cell.length_b   1.000
_cell.length_c   1.000
_cell.angle_alpha   90.00
_cell.angle_beta   90.00
_cell.angle_gamma   90.00
#
_symmetry.space_group_name_H-M   'P 1'
#
loop_
_entity.id
_entity.type
_entity.pdbx_description
1 polymer ?
#
loop_
_entity_poly.entity_id
_entity_poly.type
_entity_poly.pdbx_seq_one_letter_code
_entity_poly.pdbx_strand_id
1 'polypeptide(L)'
;MINVFYITPTTSRSEQLLLSLPGNIGLVFGAILLISFGNLVGHWKWSLVGSWIGMTIFGGLMAMVTPTNKGMMIAFTFLEQTFFGWAQYESIAFTQLGVHQHDLGMSGGLAGVARYAGGSLAQAIYVSILANTQAARAAVAVPAAVLQAGGSAAMASEILAAFPAGALALAKVPGVNAQILGAAGSAYQFAYAHALSITALSSLAFGGVGLICCLLCENIDAKMNDTTNIFLENDVNAAHNEYH
;
A
#
# COMPACT_ATOMS: atom_id res chain seq x y z
N MET A 1 2.82 0.50 10.87
CA MET A 1 1.76 1.47 11.24
C MET A 1 0.84 0.95 12.33
N ILE A 2 0.08 -0.13 12.10
CA ILE A 2 -0.93 -0.63 13.08
C ILE A 2 -0.29 -0.94 14.45
N ASN A 3 0.86 -1.61 14.46
CA ASN A 3 1.60 -1.94 15.69
C ASN A 3 2.07 -0.72 16.50
N VAL A 4 2.24 0.44 15.85
CA VAL A 4 2.79 1.65 16.49
C VAL A 4 1.67 2.54 17.04
N PHE A 5 0.51 2.58 16.37
CA PHE A 5 -0.59 3.47 16.75
C PHE A 5 -1.69 2.78 17.56
N TYR A 6 -2.01 1.52 17.26
CA TYR A 6 -3.29 0.93 17.69
C TYR A 6 -3.16 -0.42 18.38
N ILE A 7 -1.95 -0.95 18.53
CA ILE A 7 -1.73 -2.23 19.22
C ILE A 7 -0.90 -1.98 20.47
N THR A 8 -1.53 -2.25 21.60
CA THR A 8 -0.91 -2.32 22.92
C THR A 8 -0.79 -3.78 23.35
N PRO A 9 0.01 -4.09 24.39
CA PRO A 9 0.07 -5.44 24.97
C PRO A 9 -1.29 -5.98 25.45
N THR A 10 -2.28 -5.12 25.63
CA THR A 10 -3.64 -5.46 26.08
C THR A 10 -4.66 -5.54 24.94
N THR A 11 -4.28 -5.21 23.70
CA THR A 11 -5.20 -5.21 22.56
C THR A 11 -5.54 -6.64 22.16
N SER A 12 -6.84 -6.95 22.11
CA SER A 12 -7.34 -8.29 21.77
C SER A 12 -6.90 -8.72 20.36
N ARG A 13 -6.66 -10.03 20.17
CA ARG A 13 -6.25 -10.57 18.86
C ARG A 13 -7.31 -10.32 17.77
N SER A 14 -8.59 -10.35 18.14
CA SER A 14 -9.70 -10.04 17.22
C SER A 14 -9.61 -8.62 16.68
N GLU A 15 -9.32 -7.64 17.53
CA GLU A 15 -9.16 -6.24 17.09
C GLU A 15 -7.93 -6.06 16.18
N GLN A 16 -6.81 -6.72 16.49
CA GLN A 16 -5.62 -6.68 15.63
C GLN A 16 -5.90 -7.21 14.22
N LEU A 17 -6.66 -8.30 14.12
CA LEU A 17 -7.08 -8.88 12.84
C LEU A 17 -8.05 -7.96 12.10
N LEU A 18 -9.00 -7.33 12.78
CA LEU A 18 -9.91 -6.38 12.16
C LEU A 18 -9.17 -5.19 11.52
N LEU A 19 -8.04 -4.75 12.09
CA LEU A 19 -7.26 -3.64 11.56
C LEU A 19 -6.45 -3.98 10.30
N SER A 20 -6.25 -5.25 9.97
CA SER A 20 -5.62 -5.65 8.70
C SER A 20 -6.61 -5.79 7.54
N LEU A 21 -7.91 -5.88 7.83
CA LEU A 21 -8.95 -6.07 6.84
C LEU A 21 -9.12 -4.92 5.85
N PRO A 22 -9.10 -3.62 6.25
CA PRO A 22 -9.46 -2.53 5.34
C PRO A 22 -8.70 -2.54 4.01
N GLY A 23 -7.38 -2.77 4.04
CA GLY A 23 -6.60 -2.83 2.82
C GLY A 23 -6.93 -4.05 1.95
N ASN A 24 -7.02 -5.23 2.56
CA ASN A 24 -7.30 -6.48 1.83
C ASN A 24 -8.70 -6.51 1.23
N ILE A 25 -9.71 -6.05 1.98
CA ILE A 25 -11.08 -5.96 1.50
C ILE A 25 -11.16 -4.89 0.40
N GLY A 26 -10.48 -3.75 0.56
CA GLY A 26 -10.42 -2.71 -0.46
C GLY A 26 -9.95 -3.25 -1.80
N LEU A 27 -8.85 -4.02 -1.81
CA LEU A 27 -8.29 -4.63 -3.01
C LEU A 27 -9.27 -5.58 -3.70
N VAL A 28 -9.84 -6.53 -2.95
CA VAL A 28 -10.80 -7.50 -3.50
C VAL A 28 -12.06 -6.80 -4.00
N PHE A 29 -12.53 -5.79 -3.27
CA PHE A 29 -13.68 -4.99 -3.65
C PHE A 29 -13.45 -4.28 -4.98
N GLY A 30 -12.28 -3.66 -5.18
CA GLY A 30 -11.89 -3.05 -6.45
C GLY A 30 -11.89 -4.03 -7.63
N ALA A 31 -11.38 -5.24 -7.41
CA ALA A 31 -11.40 -6.29 -8.43
C ALA A 31 -12.84 -6.73 -8.79
N ILE A 32 -13.70 -6.90 -7.78
CA ILE A 32 -15.11 -7.24 -8.00
C ILE A 32 -15.83 -6.13 -8.77
N LEU A 33 -15.52 -4.86 -8.47
CA LEU A 33 -16.08 -3.73 -9.20
C LEU A 33 -15.69 -3.76 -10.69
N LEU A 34 -14.43 -4.04 -11.01
CA LEU A 34 -14.00 -4.19 -12.41
C LEU A 34 -14.74 -5.34 -13.11
N ILE A 35 -14.82 -6.51 -12.47
CA ILE A 35 -15.48 -7.68 -13.05
C ILE A 35 -16.97 -7.41 -13.30
N SER A 36 -17.62 -6.72 -12.37
CA SER A 36 -19.07 -6.49 -12.42
C SER A 36 -19.46 -5.32 -13.34
N PHE A 37 -18.63 -4.27 -13.40
CA PHE A 37 -18.98 -2.99 -14.03
C PHE A 37 -18.02 -2.55 -15.14
N GLY A 38 -16.91 -3.25 -15.38
CA GLY A 38 -15.93 -2.88 -16.40
C GLY A 38 -16.54 -2.80 -17.80
N ASN A 39 -17.36 -3.80 -18.16
CA ASN A 39 -18.09 -3.82 -19.45
C ASN A 39 -19.08 -2.64 -19.59
N LEU A 40 -19.65 -2.14 -18.48
CA LEU A 40 -20.55 -1.00 -18.51
C LEU A 40 -19.80 0.31 -18.80
N VAL A 41 -18.55 0.42 -18.34
CA VAL A 41 -17.69 1.58 -18.64
C VAL A 41 -17.24 1.54 -20.10
N GLY A 42 -16.81 0.37 -20.59
CA GLY A 42 -16.50 0.10 -22.01
C GLY A 42 -15.31 0.86 -22.61
N HIS A 43 -14.65 1.72 -21.82
CA HIS A 43 -13.49 2.53 -22.20
C HIS A 43 -12.28 2.15 -21.34
N TRP A 44 -11.65 1.01 -21.64
CA TRP A 44 -10.71 0.34 -20.74
C TRP A 44 -9.43 1.16 -20.50
N LYS A 45 -8.95 1.89 -21.52
CA LYS A 45 -7.82 2.80 -21.32
C LYS A 45 -8.12 3.90 -20.30
N TRP A 46 -9.29 4.54 -20.40
CA TRP A 46 -9.64 5.66 -19.54
C TRP A 46 -10.08 5.20 -18.14
N SER A 47 -10.68 4.02 -18.06
CA SER A 47 -10.93 3.29 -16.82
C SER A 47 -9.62 3.01 -16.05
N LEU A 48 -8.59 2.52 -16.75
CA LEU A 48 -7.26 2.30 -16.16
C LEU A 48 -6.61 3.61 -15.68
N VAL A 49 -6.68 4.67 -16.49
CA VAL A 49 -6.17 5.99 -16.10
C VAL A 49 -6.90 6.54 -14.88
N GLY A 50 -8.24 6.46 -14.86
CA GLY A 50 -9.06 6.94 -13.75
C GLY A 50 -8.79 6.19 -12.46
N SER A 51 -8.66 4.86 -12.53
CA SER A 51 -8.31 4.04 -11.36
C SER A 51 -6.89 4.32 -10.87
N TRP A 52 -5.92 4.52 -11.76
CA TRP A 52 -4.56 4.90 -11.39
C TRP A 52 -4.48 6.26 -10.69
N ILE A 53 -5.23 7.25 -11.19
CA ILE A 53 -5.36 8.57 -10.55
C ILE A 53 -5.97 8.43 -9.15
N GLY A 54 -7.05 7.66 -9.01
CA GLY A 54 -7.69 7.40 -7.72
C GLY A 54 -6.71 6.80 -6.71
N MET A 55 -6.00 5.73 -7.10
CA MET A 55 -4.97 5.10 -6.26
C MET A 55 -3.89 6.11 -5.84
N THR A 56 -3.39 6.93 -6.77
CA THR A 56 -2.34 7.91 -6.51
C THR A 56 -2.82 9.02 -5.56
N ILE A 57 -4.06 9.51 -5.74
CA ILE A 57 -4.66 10.54 -4.88
C ILE A 57 -4.81 9.99 -3.46
N PHE A 58 -5.48 8.85 -3.27
CA PHE A 58 -5.71 8.31 -1.93
C PHE A 58 -4.41 7.84 -1.27
N GLY A 59 -3.45 7.32 -2.04
CA GLY A 59 -2.09 7.03 -1.58
C GLY A 59 -1.35 8.29 -1.11
N GLY A 60 -1.49 9.42 -1.82
CA GLY A 60 -0.95 10.71 -1.39
C GLY A 60 -1.66 11.29 -0.16
N LEU A 61 -2.98 11.14 -0.07
CA LEU A 61 -3.79 11.59 1.08
C LEU A 61 -3.44 10.86 2.38
N MET A 62 -2.78 9.70 2.30
CA MET A 62 -2.16 9.04 3.46
C MET A 62 -1.07 9.91 4.12
N ALA A 63 -0.63 11.01 3.50
CA ALA A 63 0.22 12.00 4.16
C ALA A 63 -0.49 12.82 5.25
N MET A 64 -1.82 12.75 5.35
CA MET A 64 -2.59 13.42 6.42
C MET A 64 -2.79 12.55 7.66
N VAL A 65 -2.27 11.32 7.67
CA VAL A 65 -2.47 10.40 8.79
C VAL A 65 -1.77 10.90 10.05
N THR A 66 -2.46 10.78 11.16
CA THR A 66 -1.97 11.11 12.49
C THR A 66 -2.33 9.98 13.45
N PRO A 67 -1.70 9.88 14.62
CA PRO A 67 -2.03 8.84 15.59
C PRO A 67 -3.49 8.88 16.10
N THR A 68 -4.19 10.01 15.89
CA THR A 68 -5.53 10.25 16.41
C THR A 68 -6.65 10.08 15.38
N ASN A 69 -6.34 9.97 14.08
CA ASN A 69 -7.35 9.97 13.01
C ASN A 69 -7.60 8.58 12.39
N LYS A 70 -7.69 7.54 13.23
CA LYS A 70 -7.90 6.13 12.85
C LYS A 70 -8.93 5.91 11.74
N GLY A 71 -10.10 6.55 11.82
CA GLY A 71 -11.16 6.41 10.82
C GLY A 71 -10.75 6.88 9.41
N MET A 72 -10.03 8.00 9.34
CA MET A 72 -9.51 8.54 8.08
C MET A 72 -8.44 7.62 7.48
N MET A 73 -7.57 7.05 8.32
CA MET A 73 -6.55 6.10 7.88
C MET A 73 -7.18 4.84 7.27
N ILE A 74 -8.22 4.32 7.91
CA ILE A 74 -8.97 3.16 7.43
C ILE A 74 -9.65 3.48 6.10
N ALA A 75 -10.33 4.63 6.00
CA ALA A 75 -11.03 5.04 4.79
C ALA A 75 -10.07 5.24 3.60
N PHE A 76 -8.96 5.95 3.81
CA PHE A 76 -7.98 6.19 2.74
C PHE A 76 -7.27 4.92 2.30
N THR A 77 -6.89 4.04 3.24
CA THR A 77 -6.30 2.74 2.90
C THR A 77 -7.29 1.88 2.10
N PHE A 78 -8.56 1.84 2.51
CA PHE A 78 -9.59 1.10 1.78
C PHE A 78 -9.77 1.63 0.35
N LEU A 79 -9.93 2.95 0.20
CA LEU A 79 -10.14 3.59 -1.10
C LEU A 79 -8.93 3.43 -2.02
N GLU A 80 -7.72 3.68 -1.52
CA GLU A 80 -6.47 3.46 -2.27
C GLU A 80 -6.38 2.02 -2.78
N GLN A 81 -6.62 1.03 -1.90
CA GLN A 81 -6.61 -0.37 -2.30
C GLN A 81 -7.75 -0.73 -3.25
N THR A 82 -8.92 -0.11 -3.17
CA THR A 82 -10.01 -0.31 -4.14
C THR A 82 -9.61 0.14 -5.54
N PHE A 83 -9.03 1.33 -5.66
CA PHE A 83 -8.54 1.79 -6.96
C PHE A 83 -7.37 0.94 -7.46
N PHE A 84 -6.47 0.53 -6.57
CA PHE A 84 -5.40 -0.40 -6.92
C PHE A 84 -5.94 -1.75 -7.40
N GLY A 85 -6.95 -2.31 -6.73
CA GLY A 85 -7.59 -3.58 -7.11
C GLY A 85 -8.18 -3.53 -8.51
N TRP A 86 -8.85 -2.43 -8.85
CA TRP A 86 -9.33 -2.19 -10.22
C TRP A 86 -8.16 -2.11 -11.22
N ALA A 87 -7.22 -1.18 -11.02
CA ALA A 87 -6.11 -0.96 -11.93
C ALA A 87 -5.24 -2.21 -12.13
N GLN A 88 -5.04 -2.98 -11.05
CA GLN A 88 -4.24 -4.19 -11.07
C GLN A 88 -4.85 -5.28 -11.96
N TYR A 89 -6.15 -5.54 -11.85
CA TYR A 89 -6.78 -6.57 -12.68
C TYR A 89 -6.93 -6.09 -14.13
N GLU A 90 -7.25 -4.83 -14.35
CA GLU A 90 -7.33 -4.25 -15.69
C GLU A 90 -5.96 -4.31 -16.39
N SER A 91 -4.87 -3.99 -15.70
CA SER A 91 -3.52 -4.10 -16.27
C SER A 91 -3.17 -5.53 -16.75
N ILE A 92 -3.70 -6.56 -16.09
CA ILE A 92 -3.53 -7.96 -16.53
C ILE A 92 -4.24 -8.16 -17.87
N ALA A 93 -5.45 -7.64 -18.05
CA ALA A 93 -6.18 -7.70 -19.32
C ALA A 93 -5.39 -6.99 -20.45
N PHE A 94 -4.79 -5.83 -20.16
CA PHE A 94 -3.90 -5.14 -21.12
C PHE A 94 -2.70 -6.00 -21.53
N THR A 95 -2.04 -6.67 -20.58
CA THR A 95 -0.89 -7.53 -20.89
C THR A 95 -1.28 -8.77 -21.71
N GLN A 96 -2.44 -9.35 -21.42
CA GLN A 96 -2.91 -10.57 -22.09
C GLN A 96 -3.44 -10.27 -23.50
N LEU A 97 -4.27 -9.24 -23.65
CA LEU A 97 -4.84 -8.85 -24.95
C LEU A 97 -3.86 -8.06 -25.82
N GLY A 98 -2.74 -7.60 -25.25
CA GLY A 98 -1.69 -6.88 -25.96
C GLY A 98 -0.85 -7.75 -26.90
N VAL A 99 -0.87 -9.08 -26.74
CA VAL A 99 0.00 -10.01 -27.47
C VAL A 99 -0.80 -11.03 -28.29
N HIS A 100 -0.11 -11.72 -29.20
CA HIS A 100 -0.68 -12.87 -29.89
C HIS A 100 -0.86 -14.05 -28.91
N GLN A 101 -1.82 -14.93 -29.19
CA GLN A 101 -2.18 -16.06 -28.32
C GLN A 101 -0.99 -16.95 -27.95
N HIS A 102 -0.05 -17.19 -28.88
CA HIS A 102 1.12 -18.03 -28.63
C HIS A 102 2.14 -17.39 -27.67
N ASP A 103 2.10 -16.08 -27.50
CA ASP A 103 2.99 -15.32 -26.61
C ASP A 103 2.39 -15.04 -25.22
N LEU A 104 1.17 -15.51 -24.94
CA LEU A 104 0.48 -15.25 -23.67
C LEU A 104 1.31 -15.67 -22.44
N GLY A 105 1.99 -16.82 -22.53
CA GLY A 105 2.87 -17.31 -21.47
C GLY A 105 4.06 -16.37 -21.21
N MET A 106 4.69 -15.88 -22.28
CA MET A 106 5.81 -14.94 -22.18
C MET A 106 5.36 -13.58 -21.67
N SER A 107 4.23 -13.06 -22.17
CA SER A 107 3.64 -11.80 -21.70
C SER A 107 3.30 -11.85 -20.21
N GLY A 108 2.59 -12.90 -19.78
CA GLY A 108 2.26 -13.11 -18.37
C GLY A 108 3.50 -13.26 -17.49
N GLY A 109 4.53 -13.97 -17.97
CA GLY A 109 5.81 -14.11 -17.28
C GLY A 109 6.53 -12.77 -17.09
N LEU A 110 6.65 -11.97 -18.15
CA LEU A 110 7.27 -10.64 -18.12
C LEU A 110 6.49 -9.67 -17.22
N ALA A 111 5.16 -9.67 -17.31
CA ALA A 111 4.29 -8.88 -16.43
C ALA A 111 4.49 -9.27 -14.96
N GLY A 112 4.58 -10.57 -14.67
CA GLY A 112 4.90 -11.08 -13.33
C GLY A 112 6.25 -10.60 -12.82
N VAL A 113 7.31 -10.72 -13.64
CA VAL A 113 8.66 -10.24 -13.29
C VAL A 113 8.65 -8.75 -13.01
N ALA A 114 8.04 -7.94 -13.88
CA ALA A 114 7.94 -6.49 -13.68
C ALA A 114 7.22 -6.14 -12.37
N ARG A 115 6.13 -6.84 -12.04
CA ARG A 115 5.39 -6.66 -10.79
C ARG A 115 6.21 -7.00 -9.55
N TYR A 116 6.88 -8.14 -9.52
CA TYR A 116 7.67 -8.56 -8.37
C TYR A 116 8.95 -7.73 -8.21
N ALA A 117 9.66 -7.45 -9.31
CA ALA A 117 10.84 -6.60 -9.31
C ALA A 117 10.49 -5.17 -8.85
N GLY A 118 9.46 -4.57 -9.44
CA GLY A 118 8.97 -3.25 -9.05
C GLY A 118 8.51 -3.20 -7.59
N GLY A 119 7.75 -4.21 -7.15
CA GLY A 119 7.28 -4.33 -5.77
C GLY A 119 8.42 -4.42 -4.75
N SER A 120 9.44 -5.22 -5.02
CA SER A 120 10.61 -5.35 -4.14
C SER A 120 11.45 -4.07 -4.07
N LEU A 121 11.65 -3.39 -5.20
CA LEU A 121 12.34 -2.10 -5.25
C LEU A 121 11.58 -1.04 -4.45
N ALA A 122 10.27 -0.90 -4.69
CA ALA A 122 9.43 0.06 -3.99
C ALA A 122 9.40 -0.22 -2.48
N GLN A 123 9.28 -1.49 -2.08
CA GLN A 123 9.33 -1.88 -0.67
C GLN A 123 10.66 -1.48 -0.01
N ALA A 124 11.80 -1.74 -0.65
CA ALA A 124 13.10 -1.34 -0.12
C ALA A 124 13.19 0.18 0.07
N ILE A 125 12.78 0.96 -0.94
CA ILE A 125 12.80 2.43 -0.90
C ILE A 125 11.90 2.95 0.22
N TYR A 126 10.65 2.52 0.27
CA TYR A 126 9.67 3.02 1.25
C TYR A 126 10.04 2.65 2.68
N VAL A 127 10.56 1.44 2.92
CA VAL A 127 11.05 1.03 4.24
C VAL A 127 12.26 1.84 4.65
N SER A 128 13.21 2.09 3.74
CA SER A 128 14.38 2.94 4.03
C SER A 128 13.98 4.38 4.34
N ILE A 129 13.10 5.00 3.55
CA ILE A 129 12.58 6.35 3.82
C ILE A 129 11.89 6.42 5.18
N LEU A 130 11.01 5.45 5.45
CA LEU A 130 10.26 5.40 6.70
C LEU A 130 11.20 5.28 7.90
N ALA A 131 12.13 4.33 7.87
CA ALA A 131 13.05 4.08 8.98
C ALA A 131 13.97 5.28 9.24
N ASN A 132 14.60 5.83 8.20
CA ASN A 132 15.52 6.96 8.34
C ASN A 132 14.81 8.23 8.82
N THR A 133 13.64 8.53 8.25
CA THR A 133 12.86 9.72 8.63
C THR A 133 12.33 9.60 10.06
N GLN A 134 11.84 8.41 10.43
CA GLN A 134 11.34 8.15 11.78
C GLN A 134 12.46 8.25 12.81
N ALA A 135 13.62 7.65 12.55
CA ALA A 135 14.79 7.74 13.44
C ALA A 135 15.27 9.18 13.63
N ALA A 136 15.43 9.93 12.53
CA ALA A 136 15.86 11.32 12.57
C ALA A 136 14.88 12.21 13.35
N ARG A 137 13.57 12.03 13.13
CA ARG A 137 12.54 12.82 13.82
C ARG A 137 12.41 12.43 15.29
N ALA A 138 12.46 11.12 15.60
CA ALA A 138 12.37 10.62 16.97
C ALA A 138 13.57 11.08 17.82
N ALA A 139 14.77 11.15 17.24
CA ALA A 139 15.98 11.63 17.92
C ALA A 139 15.87 13.07 18.45
N VAL A 140 14.98 13.88 17.88
CA VAL A 140 14.71 15.25 18.34
C VAL A 140 13.45 15.31 19.21
N ALA A 141 12.36 14.69 18.76
CA ALA A 141 11.05 14.83 19.40
C ALA A 141 10.96 14.09 20.75
N VAL A 142 11.53 12.88 20.85
CA VAL A 142 11.44 12.06 22.07
C VAL A 142 12.22 12.69 23.22
N PRO A 143 13.50 13.12 23.06
CA PRO A 143 14.20 13.77 24.16
C PRO A 143 13.54 15.05 24.64
N ALA A 144 13.03 15.87 23.71
CA ALA A 144 12.31 17.10 24.06
C ALA A 144 11.06 16.80 24.92
N ALA A 145 10.28 15.79 24.56
CA ALA A 145 9.10 15.38 25.31
C ALA A 145 9.43 14.81 26.70
N VAL A 146 10.52 14.03 26.81
CA VAL A 146 10.98 13.48 28.09
C VAL A 146 11.44 14.60 29.03
N LEU A 147 12.21 15.58 28.54
CA LEU A 147 12.65 16.73 29.34
C LEU A 147 11.47 17.58 29.81
N GLN A 148 10.48 17.84 28.94
CA GLN A 148 9.27 18.57 29.31
C GLN A 148 8.42 17.84 30.35
N ALA A 149 8.44 16.49 30.34
CA ALA A 149 7.77 15.67 31.34
C ALA A 149 8.55 15.53 32.66
N GLY A 150 9.67 16.23 32.82
CA GLY A 150 10.50 16.21 34.03
C GLY A 150 11.54 15.09 34.10
N GLY A 151 11.78 14.38 32.99
CA GLY A 151 12.85 13.39 32.87
C GLY A 151 14.22 14.03 32.65
N SER A 152 15.30 13.23 32.78
CA SER A 152 16.67 13.67 32.53
C SER A 152 17.12 13.39 31.08
N ALA A 153 18.19 14.04 30.63
CA ALA A 153 18.76 13.80 29.29
C ALA A 153 19.31 12.37 29.11
N ALA A 154 19.81 11.76 30.19
CA ALA A 154 20.24 10.37 30.20
C ALA A 154 19.05 9.42 29.99
N MET A 155 17.96 9.65 30.74
CA MET A 155 16.71 8.90 30.61
C MET A 155 16.11 9.03 29.19
N ALA A 156 16.16 10.23 28.61
CA ALA A 156 15.71 10.45 27.23
C ALA A 156 16.44 9.58 26.21
N SER A 157 17.77 9.47 26.33
CA SER A 157 18.59 8.63 25.45
C SER A 157 18.29 7.13 25.63
N GLU A 158 18.11 6.68 26.88
CA GLU A 158 17.75 5.29 27.20
C GLU A 158 16.35 4.92 26.67
N ILE A 159 15.37 5.81 26.84
CA ILE A 159 14.00 5.64 26.31
C ILE A 159 14.03 5.55 24.78
N LEU A 160 14.76 6.44 24.11
CA LEU A 160 14.89 6.44 22.66
C LEU A 160 15.47 5.12 22.13
N ALA A 161 16.52 4.60 22.80
CA ALA A 161 17.13 3.32 22.46
C ALA A 161 16.23 2.11 22.77
N ALA A 162 15.36 2.22 23.79
CA ALA A 162 14.46 1.15 24.20
C ALA A 162 13.18 1.04 23.35
N PHE A 163 12.78 2.11 22.64
CA PHE A 163 11.55 2.11 21.83
C PHE A 163 11.45 0.96 20.81
N PRO A 164 12.49 0.67 20.00
CA PRO A 164 12.46 -0.46 19.06
C PRO A 164 12.31 -1.83 19.74
N ALA A 165 12.77 -1.96 20.98
CA ALA A 165 12.71 -3.20 21.76
C ALA A 165 11.35 -3.39 22.49
N GLY A 166 10.47 -2.39 22.47
CA GLY A 166 9.11 -2.48 22.96
C GLY A 166 8.93 -2.26 24.46
N ALA A 167 7.71 -2.51 24.94
CA ALA A 167 7.26 -2.12 26.28
C ALA A 167 8.10 -2.73 27.43
N LEU A 168 8.60 -3.95 27.27
CA LEU A 168 9.44 -4.61 28.29
C LEU A 168 10.80 -3.92 28.46
N ALA A 169 11.37 -3.36 27.39
CA ALA A 169 12.62 -2.61 27.46
C ALA A 169 12.38 -1.22 28.07
N LEU A 170 11.27 -0.57 27.70
CA LEU A 170 10.87 0.73 28.25
C LEU A 170 10.63 0.68 29.76
N ALA A 171 10.05 -0.42 30.27
CA ALA A 171 9.81 -0.62 31.71
C ALA A 171 11.10 -0.80 32.54
N LYS A 172 12.24 -1.12 31.91
CA LYS A 172 13.53 -1.29 32.58
C LYS A 172 14.30 0.01 32.77
N VAL A 173 13.85 1.12 32.17
CA VAL A 173 14.50 2.42 32.29
C VAL A 173 14.37 2.93 33.75
N PRO A 174 15.48 3.19 34.46
CA PRO A 174 15.43 3.64 35.84
C PRO A 174 14.70 4.98 36.01
N GLY A 175 13.80 5.08 36.99
CA GLY A 175 13.08 6.32 37.30
C GLY A 175 11.97 6.69 36.31
N VAL A 176 11.67 5.80 35.36
CA VAL A 176 10.60 6.03 34.39
C VAL A 176 9.23 5.95 35.07
N ASN A 177 8.33 6.87 34.71
CA ASN A 177 6.95 6.87 35.18
C ASN A 177 5.97 6.90 33.99
N ALA A 178 4.68 6.70 34.26
CA ALA A 178 3.65 6.65 33.24
C ALA A 178 3.52 7.98 32.45
N GLN A 179 3.79 9.13 33.09
CA GLN A 179 3.71 10.44 32.44
C GLN A 179 4.83 10.62 31.40
N ILE A 180 6.06 10.26 31.76
CA ILE A 180 7.24 10.33 30.87
C ILE A 180 7.08 9.35 29.70
N LEU A 181 6.65 8.11 29.96
CA LEU A 181 6.39 7.13 28.91
C LEU A 181 5.25 7.56 27.98
N GLY A 182 4.19 8.16 28.52
CA GLY A 182 3.09 8.69 27.73
C GLY A 182 3.54 9.82 26.80
N ALA A 183 4.31 10.79 27.33
CA ALA A 183 4.85 11.90 26.55
C ALA A 183 5.83 11.42 25.46
N ALA A 184 6.78 10.55 25.83
CA ALA A 184 7.73 9.97 24.91
C ALA A 184 7.04 9.12 23.83
N GLY A 185 6.05 8.31 24.22
CA GLY A 185 5.28 7.45 23.32
C GLY A 185 4.49 8.27 22.31
N SER A 186 3.81 9.32 22.76
CA SER A 186 3.12 10.25 21.87
C SER A 186 4.08 10.92 20.87
N ALA A 187 5.22 11.44 21.35
CA ALA A 187 6.23 12.03 20.50
C ALA A 187 6.77 11.04 19.45
N TYR A 188 6.99 9.78 19.86
CA TYR A 188 7.43 8.71 18.97
C TYR A 188 6.36 8.37 17.91
N GLN A 189 5.08 8.31 18.30
CA GLN A 189 3.98 8.09 17.36
C GLN A 189 3.85 9.24 16.34
N PHE A 190 3.98 10.50 16.77
CA PHE A 190 3.97 11.63 15.84
C PHE A 190 5.21 11.65 14.93
N ALA A 191 6.38 11.23 15.40
CA ALA A 191 7.55 11.04 14.56
C ALA A 191 7.31 9.96 13.49
N TYR A 192 6.65 8.86 13.86
CA TYR A 192 6.27 7.80 12.92
C TYR A 192 5.21 8.28 11.91
N ALA A 193 4.20 9.05 12.35
CA ALA A 193 3.20 9.64 11.46
C ALA A 193 3.81 10.59 10.43
N HIS A 194 4.77 11.42 10.87
CA HIS A 194 5.52 12.28 9.96
C HIS A 194 6.31 11.45 8.93
N ALA A 195 6.99 10.40 9.36
CA ALA A 195 7.74 9.53 8.46
C ALA A 195 6.84 8.82 7.43
N LEU A 196 5.66 8.32 7.86
CA LEU A 196 4.64 7.81 6.95
C LEU A 196 4.20 8.85 5.92
N SER A 197 4.08 10.11 6.34
CA SER A 197 3.68 11.19 5.45
C SER A 197 4.73 11.46 4.38
N ILE A 198 6.01 11.46 4.75
CA ILE A 198 7.11 11.56 3.78
C ILE A 198 7.12 10.35 2.84
N THR A 199 6.88 9.13 3.34
CA THR A 199 6.77 7.94 2.49
C THR A 199 5.59 8.06 1.51
N ALA A 200 4.42 8.49 1.95
CA ALA A 200 3.24 8.72 1.11
C ALA A 200 3.49 9.79 0.04
N LEU A 201 4.19 10.88 0.38
CA LEU A 201 4.56 11.89 -0.61
C LEU A 201 5.60 11.36 -1.61
N SER A 202 6.54 10.51 -1.17
CA SER A 202 7.52 9.89 -2.06
C SER A 202 6.89 8.93 -3.07
N SER A 203 5.78 8.27 -2.71
CA SER A 203 5.09 7.34 -3.61
C SER A 203 4.42 8.05 -4.79
N LEU A 204 4.12 9.35 -4.68
CA LEU A 204 3.56 10.16 -5.77
C LEU A 204 4.49 10.21 -7.00
N ALA A 205 5.81 10.13 -6.81
CA ALA A 205 6.75 10.07 -7.92
C ALA A 205 6.54 8.80 -8.76
N PHE A 206 6.38 7.64 -8.10
CA PHE A 206 6.08 6.37 -8.76
C PHE A 206 4.67 6.35 -9.34
N GLY A 207 3.70 6.93 -8.64
CA GLY A 207 2.34 7.14 -9.15
C GLY A 207 2.33 7.98 -10.43
N GLY A 208 3.13 9.05 -10.50
CA GLY A 208 3.27 9.89 -11.68
C GLY A 208 3.89 9.16 -12.87
N VAL A 209 4.98 8.40 -12.66
CA VAL A 209 5.59 7.58 -13.72
C VAL A 209 4.59 6.55 -14.23
N GLY A 210 3.89 5.85 -13.34
CA GLY A 210 2.86 4.89 -13.73
C GLY A 210 1.70 5.52 -14.49
N LEU A 211 1.28 6.74 -14.12
CA LEU A 211 0.23 7.46 -14.83
C LEU A 211 0.65 7.79 -16.27
N ILE A 212 1.90 8.22 -16.47
CA ILE A 212 2.45 8.43 -17.81
C ILE A 212 2.41 7.11 -18.61
N CYS A 213 2.82 5.99 -18.01
CA CYS A 213 2.72 4.68 -18.66
C CYS A 213 1.27 4.33 -19.04
N CYS A 214 0.28 4.54 -18.15
CA CYS A 214 -1.13 4.30 -18.45
C CYS A 214 -1.64 5.18 -19.61
N LEU A 215 -1.19 6.44 -19.69
CA LEU A 215 -1.55 7.34 -20.80
C LEU A 215 -0.95 6.87 -22.13
N LEU A 216 0.22 6.24 -22.09
CA LEU A 216 0.92 5.67 -23.25
C LEU A 216 0.40 4.28 -23.65
N CYS A 217 -0.40 3.60 -22.82
CA CYS A 217 -1.01 2.32 -23.19
C CYS A 217 -1.89 2.45 -24.44
N GLU A 218 -1.82 1.45 -25.32
CA GLU A 218 -2.70 1.33 -26.48
C GLU A 218 -4.12 0.96 -26.06
N ASN A 219 -5.11 1.33 -26.88
CA ASN A 219 -6.49 0.99 -26.59
C ASN A 219 -6.78 -0.49 -26.91
N ILE A 220 -7.37 -1.22 -25.95
CA ILE A 220 -7.76 -2.63 -26.09
C ILE A 220 -9.26 -2.82 -26.32
N ASP A 221 -10.07 -1.75 -26.42
CA ASP A 221 -11.53 -1.82 -26.54
C ASP A 221 -11.98 -2.77 -27.67
N ALA A 222 -11.32 -2.71 -28.84
CA ALA A 222 -11.65 -3.57 -29.98
C ALA A 222 -11.37 -5.07 -29.73
N LYS A 223 -10.50 -5.39 -28.77
CA LYS A 223 -10.10 -6.75 -28.40
C LYS A 223 -10.93 -7.32 -27.25
N MET A 224 -11.65 -6.49 -26.50
CA MET A 224 -12.55 -6.91 -25.42
C MET A 224 -13.94 -7.21 -25.99
N ASN A 225 -14.01 -8.30 -26.77
CA ASN A 225 -15.22 -8.79 -27.42
C ASN A 225 -15.42 -10.29 -27.12
N ASP A 226 -16.58 -10.83 -27.51
CA ASP A 226 -16.95 -12.23 -27.24
C ASP A 226 -16.32 -13.23 -28.24
N THR A 227 -15.20 -12.88 -28.89
CA THR A 227 -14.54 -13.75 -29.87
C THR A 227 -13.63 -14.75 -29.17
N THR A 228 -13.85 -16.03 -29.44
CA THR A 228 -12.97 -17.12 -29.01
C THR A 228 -11.86 -17.33 -30.03
N ASN A 229 -10.60 -17.18 -29.61
CA ASN A 229 -9.44 -17.35 -30.51
C ASN A 229 -9.06 -18.83 -30.72
N ILE A 230 -9.28 -19.69 -29.72
CA ILE A 230 -8.95 -21.13 -29.75
C ILE A 230 -10.05 -21.90 -29.00
N PHE A 231 -10.51 -22.99 -29.60
CA PHE A 231 -11.42 -23.94 -29.00
C PHE A 231 -10.61 -25.11 -28.39
N LEU A 232 -11.15 -25.75 -27.35
CA LEU A 232 -10.53 -26.97 -26.81
C LEU A 232 -10.55 -28.06 -27.89
N GLU A 233 -9.53 -28.92 -27.96
CA GLU A 233 -9.47 -30.01 -28.96
C GLU A 233 -10.66 -30.99 -28.88
N ASN A 234 -11.32 -31.06 -27.72
CA ASN A 234 -12.54 -31.85 -27.53
C ASN A 234 -13.84 -31.04 -27.72
N ASP A 235 -13.76 -29.78 -28.15
CA ASP A 235 -14.91 -28.91 -28.40
C ASP A 235 -15.51 -29.14 -29.79
N VAL A 236 -16.81 -28.88 -29.94
CA VAL A 236 -17.52 -28.98 -31.23
C VAL A 236 -16.94 -28.05 -32.30
N ASN A 237 -16.25 -26.99 -31.89
CA ASN A 237 -15.64 -26.02 -32.79
C ASN A 237 -14.13 -26.22 -32.99
N ALA A 238 -13.52 -27.30 -32.47
CA ALA A 238 -12.07 -27.56 -32.58
C ALA A 238 -11.51 -27.44 -34.00
N ALA A 239 -12.32 -27.79 -35.02
CA ALA A 239 -11.94 -27.68 -36.44
C ALA A 239 -11.72 -26.22 -36.92
N HIS A 240 -12.11 -25.21 -36.15
CA HIS A 240 -11.86 -23.80 -36.45
C HIS A 240 -10.49 -23.33 -35.92
N ASN A 241 -9.76 -24.17 -35.18
CA ASN A 241 -8.42 -23.85 -34.70
C ASN A 241 -7.44 -23.81 -35.89
N GLU A 242 -6.62 -22.77 -35.96
CA GLU A 242 -5.53 -22.68 -36.93
C GLU A 242 -4.39 -23.66 -36.61
N TYR A 243 -4.24 -24.01 -35.32
CA TYR A 243 -3.21 -24.90 -34.81
C TYR A 243 -3.86 -25.96 -33.88
N HIS A 244 -3.48 -27.22 -34.07
CA HIS A 244 -3.88 -28.38 -33.27
C HIS A 244 -2.69 -28.94 -32.46
#